data_AF-A0A955NJD5-F1
#
_entry.id   AF-A0A955NJD5-F1
#
_cell.length_a   1.000
_cell.length_b   1.000
_cell.length_c   1.000
_cell.angle_alpha   90.00
_cell.angle_beta   90.00
_cell.angle_gamma   90.00
#
_symmetry.space_group_name_H-M   'P 1'
#
loop_
_entity.id
_entity.type
_entity.pdbx_description
1 polymer ?
#
loop_
_entity_poly.entity_id
_entity_poly.type
_entity_poly.pdbx_seq_one_letter_code
_entity_poly.pdbx_strand_id
1 'polypeptide(L)'
;LKRYPMNLINWKQTNSHRIDIRQLSKLVREEGEAEGKGYRVSGKVLPVDERFLQYWSDDPWELDTGGDGRVLATGMPYLLGYYMGLYHGFIQD
;
A
#
# COMPACT_ATOMS: atom_id res chain seq x y z
N LEU A 1 -12.09 0.76 3.21
CA LEU A 1 -12.18 1.12 4.65
C LEU A 1 -11.84 -0.05 5.59
N LYS A 2 -12.44 -1.24 5.46
CA LYS A 2 -12.25 -2.37 6.40
C LYS A 2 -10.80 -2.74 6.78
N ARG A 3 -9.86 -2.66 5.83
CA ARG A 3 -8.43 -2.97 6.04
C ARG A 3 -7.53 -1.74 6.04
N TYR A 4 -8.09 -0.52 6.02
CA TYR A 4 -7.23 0.66 6.01
C TYR A 4 -6.55 0.78 7.38
N PRO A 5 -5.23 1.03 7.45
CA PRO A 5 -4.52 1.07 8.73
C PRO A 5 -5.04 2.24 9.57
N MET A 6 -5.40 1.95 10.83
CA MET A 6 -5.80 2.96 11.80
C MET A 6 -4.60 3.73 12.35
N ASN A 7 -3.44 3.05 12.40
CA ASN A 7 -2.18 3.66 12.77
C ASN A 7 -1.51 4.24 11.51
N LEU A 8 -1.34 5.56 11.49
CA LEU A 8 -0.72 6.28 10.37
C LEU A 8 0.77 6.56 10.61
N ILE A 9 1.35 6.08 11.71
CA ILE A 9 2.78 6.22 11.98
C ILE A 9 3.56 5.39 10.96
N ASN A 10 4.60 6.02 10.41
CA ASN A 10 5.46 5.47 9.39
C ASN A 10 6.43 4.40 9.92
N TRP A 11 5.90 3.24 10.31
CA TRP A 11 6.71 2.10 10.71
C TRP A 11 7.29 1.37 9.49
N LYS A 12 8.56 1.00 9.59
CA LYS A 12 9.20 0.13 8.59
C LYS A 12 8.45 -1.19 8.46
N GLN A 13 8.13 -1.54 7.23
CA GLN A 13 7.51 -2.80 6.84
C GLN A 13 8.36 -3.45 5.75
N THR A 14 8.90 -4.62 6.03
CA THR A 14 9.70 -5.39 5.07
C THR A 14 8.88 -6.62 4.67
N ASN A 15 8.45 -6.70 3.41
CA ASN A 15 7.67 -7.82 2.88
C ASN A 15 8.42 -8.61 1.78
N SER A 16 9.55 -8.11 1.29
CA SER A 16 10.32 -8.72 0.20
C SER A 16 10.78 -10.16 0.47
N HIS A 17 10.94 -10.52 1.75
CA HIS A 17 11.36 -11.84 2.21
C HIS A 17 10.24 -12.89 2.22
N ARG A 18 8.99 -12.50 1.95
CA ARG A 18 7.84 -13.40 2.07
C ARG A 18 7.81 -14.45 0.96
N ILE A 19 7.47 -15.67 1.33
CA ILE A 19 7.37 -16.81 0.41
C ILE A 19 6.23 -16.70 -0.61
N ASP A 20 5.21 -15.90 -0.30
CA ASP A 20 4.04 -15.70 -1.17
C ASP A 20 4.20 -14.51 -2.13
N ILE A 21 5.41 -13.93 -2.25
CA ILE A 21 5.71 -12.81 -3.13
C ILE A 21 6.46 -13.28 -4.39
N ARG A 22 6.06 -12.72 -5.53
CA ARG A 22 6.74 -12.80 -6.81
C ARG A 22 7.32 -11.43 -7.16
N GLN A 23 8.59 -11.39 -7.51
CA GLN A 23 9.26 -10.19 -8.01
C GLN A 23 8.68 -9.81 -9.39
N LEU A 24 8.62 -8.51 -9.67
CA LEU A 24 8.29 -8.04 -11.02
C LEU A 24 9.38 -8.46 -12.00
N SER A 25 8.97 -8.81 -13.22
CA SER A 25 9.93 -9.04 -14.30
C SER A 25 10.63 -7.72 -14.64
N LYS A 26 11.94 -7.78 -14.85
CA LYS A 26 12.78 -6.64 -15.27
C LYS A 26 12.30 -5.98 -16.56
N LEU A 27 11.50 -6.69 -17.37
CA LEU A 27 10.99 -6.21 -18.66
C LEU A 27 9.68 -5.40 -18.55
N VAL A 28 9.06 -5.35 -17.37
CA VAL A 28 7.75 -4.70 -17.17
C VAL A 28 7.89 -3.21 -16.91
N ARG A 29 9.10 -2.76 -16.55
CA ARG A 29 9.42 -1.37 -16.24
C ARG A 29 10.75 -0.98 -16.87
N GLU A 30 11.08 0.31 -16.76
CA GLU A 30 12.40 0.81 -17.14
C GLU A 30 13.51 0.10 -16.36
N GLU A 31 14.72 0.13 -16.90
CA GLU A 31 15.86 -0.60 -16.36
C GLU A 31 16.12 -0.19 -14.90
N GLY A 32 16.18 -1.18 -14.01
CA GLY A 32 16.36 -0.98 -12.56
C GLY A 32 15.07 -0.70 -11.79
N GLU A 33 14.01 -0.20 -12.42
CA GLU A 33 12.79 0.19 -11.70
C GLU A 33 11.91 -0.98 -11.23
N ALA A 34 12.20 -2.20 -11.68
CA ALA A 34 11.51 -3.40 -11.23
C ALA A 34 12.10 -4.01 -9.95
N GLU A 35 13.31 -3.60 -9.55
CA GLU A 35 13.97 -4.11 -8.34
C GLU A 35 13.23 -3.65 -7.07
N GLY A 36 13.11 -4.53 -6.07
CA GLY A 36 12.35 -4.26 -4.85
C GLY A 36 10.82 -4.29 -5.03
N LYS A 37 10.33 -4.55 -6.25
CA LYS A 37 8.90 -4.52 -6.58
C LYS A 37 8.33 -5.90 -6.87
N GLY A 38 7.08 -6.11 -6.48
CA GLY A 38 6.46 -7.41 -6.64
C GLY A 38 4.99 -7.44 -6.27
N TYR A 39 4.46 -8.64 -6.25
CA TYR A 39 3.06 -8.92 -5.96
C TYR A 39 2.89 -10.30 -5.38
N ARG A 40 1.77 -10.55 -4.72
CA ARG A 40 1.46 -11.86 -4.15
C ARG A 40 1.21 -12.88 -5.26
N VAL A 41 1.43 -14.16 -4.97
CA VAL A 41 1.12 -15.28 -5.87
C VAL A 41 -0.32 -15.27 -6.41
N SER A 42 -1.25 -14.59 -5.73
CA SER A 42 -2.61 -14.34 -6.20
C SER A 42 -2.71 -13.35 -7.37
N GLY A 43 -1.61 -12.81 -7.88
CA GLY A 43 -1.59 -11.76 -8.91
C GLY A 43 -1.92 -10.36 -8.41
N LYS A 44 -2.05 -10.16 -7.09
CA LYS A 44 -2.44 -8.87 -6.48
C LYS A 44 -1.30 -8.29 -5.68
N VAL A 45 -1.20 -6.96 -5.67
CA VAL A 45 -0.28 -6.22 -4.80
C VAL A 45 -0.52 -6.51 -3.31
N LEU A 46 0.42 -6.08 -2.46
CA LEU A 46 0.22 -6.10 -1.01
C LEU A 46 -1.06 -5.33 -0.66
N PRO A 47 -1.86 -5.83 0.29
CA PRO A 47 -3.06 -5.14 0.73
C PRO A 47 -2.68 -3.87 1.50
N VAL A 48 -3.64 -2.95 1.60
CA VAL A 48 -3.44 -1.57 2.08
C VAL A 48 -2.92 -1.47 3.52
N ASP A 49 -3.19 -2.47 4.37
CA ASP A 49 -2.72 -2.61 5.76
C ASP A 49 -1.29 -3.15 5.89
N GLU A 50 -0.73 -3.73 4.82
CA GLU A 50 0.63 -4.30 4.81
C GLU A 50 1.63 -3.36 4.12
N ARG A 51 1.23 -2.10 3.92
CA ARG A 51 2.03 -1.04 3.30
C ARG A 51 1.83 0.29 4.00
N PHE A 52 2.87 1.11 3.95
CA PHE A 52 2.78 2.51 4.31
C PHE A 52 2.36 3.32 3.08
N LEU A 53 1.23 4.03 3.20
CA LEU A 53 0.68 4.91 2.16
C LEU A 53 0.70 6.34 2.66
N GLN A 54 1.62 7.13 2.12
CA GLN A 54 1.72 8.55 2.41
C GLN A 54 1.01 9.38 1.37
N TYR A 55 1.05 8.97 0.10
CA TYR A 55 0.41 9.67 -1.01
C TYR A 55 -0.39 8.72 -1.91
N TRP A 56 -1.36 9.27 -2.64
CA TRP A 56 -2.13 8.50 -3.62
C TRP A 56 -1.26 7.95 -4.76
N SER A 57 -0.14 8.61 -5.04
CA SER A 57 0.81 8.24 -6.10
C SER A 57 1.86 7.20 -5.68
N ASP A 58 1.84 6.74 -4.43
CA ASP A 58 2.82 5.77 -3.96
C ASP A 58 2.71 4.47 -4.77
N ASP A 59 3.87 3.91 -5.14
CA ASP A 59 3.94 2.74 -6.00
C ASP A 59 3.35 1.51 -5.29
N PRO A 60 2.21 0.97 -5.77
CA PRO A 60 1.60 -0.17 -5.13
C PRO A 60 2.39 -1.47 -5.39
N TRP A 61 3.50 -1.47 -6.11
CA TRP A 61 4.32 -2.66 -6.29
C TRP A 61 5.52 -2.69 -5.35
N GLU A 62 5.81 -1.59 -4.66
CA GLU A 62 6.88 -1.52 -3.66
C GLU A 62 6.63 -2.54 -2.54
N LEU A 63 7.60 -3.41 -2.27
CA LEU A 63 7.47 -4.48 -1.28
C LEU A 63 7.87 -4.01 0.12
N ASP A 64 8.94 -3.25 0.21
CA ASP A 64 9.49 -2.78 1.47
C ASP A 64 9.21 -1.28 1.59
N THR A 65 8.34 -0.92 2.54
CA THR A 65 7.88 0.46 2.70
C THR A 65 8.12 0.97 4.11
N GLY A 66 7.94 2.27 4.25
CA GLY A 66 7.93 2.96 5.52
C GLY A 66 9.31 3.29 6.10
N GLY A 67 9.34 3.74 7.35
CA GLY A 67 10.50 4.42 7.92
C GLY A 67 10.73 4.19 9.41
N ASP A 68 11.29 5.18 10.08
CA ASP A 68 11.74 5.12 11.48
C ASP A 68 10.65 5.49 12.50
N GLY A 69 9.39 5.62 12.07
CA GLY A 69 8.26 5.97 12.91
C GLY A 69 8.16 7.46 13.28
N ARG A 70 8.98 8.34 12.68
CA ARG A 70 8.94 9.79 12.96
C ARG A 70 8.03 10.60 12.05
N VAL A 71 7.40 9.95 11.07
CA VAL A 71 6.50 10.56 10.10
C VAL A 71 5.09 10.01 10.29
N LEU A 72 4.09 10.88 10.12
CA LEU A 72 2.67 10.52 10.12
C LEU A 72 2.13 10.64 8.68
N ALA A 73 1.48 9.59 8.18
CA ALA A 73 0.77 9.65 6.91
C ALA A 73 -0.47 10.53 6.99
N THR A 74 -0.94 11.00 5.83
CA THR A 74 -2.22 11.70 5.71
C THR A 74 -3.39 10.74 5.86
N GLY A 75 -4.44 11.17 6.57
CA GLY A 75 -5.72 10.45 6.63
C GLY A 75 -6.59 10.63 5.38
N MET A 76 -6.14 11.42 4.40
CA MET A 76 -6.96 11.79 3.24
C MET A 76 -7.52 10.60 2.45
N PRO A 77 -6.75 9.54 2.09
CA PRO A 77 -7.30 8.43 1.31
C PRO A 77 -8.42 7.69 2.04
N TYR A 78 -8.33 7.59 3.38
CA TYR A 78 -9.41 7.04 4.20
C TYR A 78 -10.65 7.94 4.13
N LEU A 79 -10.48 9.24 4.41
CA LEU A 79 -11.58 10.20 4.46
C LEU A 79 -12.28 10.32 3.10
N LEU A 80 -11.53 10.35 2.00
CA LEU A 80 -12.08 10.35 0.66
C LEU A 80 -12.96 9.12 0.43
N GLY A 81 -12.44 7.92 0.73
CA GLY A 81 -13.22 6.67 0.61
C GLY A 81 -14.45 6.64 1.51
N TYR A 82 -14.35 7.21 2.71
CA TYR A 82 -15.45 7.33 3.67
C TYR A 82 -16.56 8.25 3.17
N TYR A 83 -16.23 9.48 2.78
CA TYR A 83 -17.23 10.43 2.30
C TYR A 83 -17.85 10.02 0.96
N MET A 84 -17.07 9.39 0.07
CA MET A 84 -17.64 8.79 -1.15
C MET A 84 -18.60 7.64 -0.83
N GLY A 85 -18.29 6.84 0.20
CA GLY A 85 -19.15 5.77 0.69
C GLY A 85 -20.48 6.29 1.26
N LEU A 86 -20.43 7.41 2.01
CA LEU A 86 -21.63 8.11 2.47
C LEU A 86 -22.45 8.66 1.29
N TYR A 87 -21.80 9.38 0.37
CA TYR A 87 -22.46 9.99 -0.79
C TYR A 87 -23.18 8.97 -1.68
N HIS A 88 -22.57 7.81 -1.93
CA HIS A 88 -23.17 6.74 -2.72
C HIS A 88 -24.08 5.79 -1.92
N GLY A 89 -24.26 6.01 -0.62
CA GLY A 89 -25.10 5.18 0.24
C GLY A 89 -24.56 3.77 0.52
N PHE A 90 -23.26 3.53 0.32
CA PHE A 90 -22.59 2.28 0.72
C PHE A 90 -22.33 2.20 2.23
N ILE A 91 -22.29 3.36 2.88
CA ILE A 91 -22.18 3.51 4.32
C ILE A 91 -23.44 4.23 4.78
N GLN A 92 -24.16 3.60 5.70
CA GLN A 92 -25.38 4.09 6.30
C GLN A 92 -25.27 3.89 7.81
N ASP A 93 -25.96 4.73 8.57
CA ASP A 93 -26.00 4.66 10.04
C ASP A 93 -26.69 3.37 10.54
#